data_AF-A0A9E4YQ62-F1
#
_entry.id   AF-A0A9E4YQ62-F1
#
_cell.length_a   1.000
_cell.length_b   1.000
_cell.length_c   1.000
_cell.angle_alpha   90.00
_cell.angle_beta   90.00
_cell.angle_gamma   90.00
#
_symmetry.space_group_name_H-M   'P 1'
#
loop_
_entity.id
_entity.type
_entity.pdbx_description
1 polymer ?
#
loop_
_entity_poly.entity_id
_entity_poly.type
_entity_poly.pdbx_seq_one_letter_code
_entity_poly.pdbx_strand_id
1 'polypeptide(L)'
;MYLPIEVARFTLAEFNRNLEGLSEDDARARMNKAGGGEMNAITWAMAHIAGHWLSRPERLENFDFRSADPAPPTLADARAWLDEAAAFTEGWLPNADPELLGSKPDFLGGESIGTGVMRATLHTWFHCGEINAVRQLLGHPEIAFLG
;
A
#
# COMPACT_ATOMS: atom_id res chain seq x y z
N MET A 1 18.53 -1.81 -18.34
CA MET A 1 17.15 -1.29 -18.24
C MET A 1 16.70 -1.63 -16.84
N TYR A 2 16.56 -0.62 -15.98
CA TYR A 2 16.48 -0.81 -14.54
C TYR A 2 15.11 -0.43 -13.94
N LEU A 3 14.08 -0.16 -14.75
CA LEU A 3 12.97 0.67 -14.28
C LEU A 3 11.96 0.03 -13.29
N PRO A 4 11.37 -1.16 -13.53
CA PRO A 4 10.17 -1.54 -12.76
C PRO A 4 10.47 -1.91 -11.30
N ILE A 5 11.54 -2.68 -11.08
CA ILE A 5 11.94 -3.11 -9.73
C ILE A 5 12.47 -1.96 -8.89
N GLU A 6 13.27 -1.06 -9.47
CA GLU A 6 13.79 0.10 -8.74
C GLU A 6 12.67 1.05 -8.34
N VAL A 7 11.72 1.30 -9.25
CA VAL A 7 10.55 2.13 -8.94
C VAL A 7 9.69 1.45 -7.86
N ALA A 8 9.41 0.15 -7.96
CA ALA A 8 8.65 -0.56 -6.92
C ALA A 8 9.34 -0.49 -5.54
N ARG A 9 10.65 -0.74 -5.47
CA ARG A 9 11.44 -0.64 -4.24
C ARG A 9 11.42 0.78 -3.67
N PHE A 10 11.67 1.78 -4.51
CA PHE A 10 11.65 3.18 -4.09
C PHE A 10 10.27 3.58 -3.57
N THR A 11 9.20 3.19 -4.27
CA THR A 11 7.83 3.46 -3.85
C THR A 11 7.48 2.82 -2.51
N LEU A 12 7.83 1.55 -2.29
CA LEU A 12 7.59 0.88 -1.00
C LEU A 12 8.46 1.47 0.13
N ALA A 13 9.70 1.87 -0.17
CA ALA A 13 10.56 2.54 0.79
C ALA A 13 10.00 3.92 1.20
N GLU A 14 9.52 4.71 0.24
CA GLU A 14 8.91 6.00 0.50
C GLU A 14 7.56 5.88 1.22
N PHE A 15 6.78 4.85 0.91
CA PHE A 15 5.59 4.53 1.69
C PHE A 15 5.96 4.20 3.14
N ASN A 16 7.01 3.40 3.37
CA ASN A 16 7.51 3.13 4.72
C ASN A 16 7.99 4.37 5.46
N ARG A 17 8.70 5.28 4.78
CA ARG A 17 9.12 6.56 5.35
C ARG A 17 7.93 7.39 5.81
N ASN A 18 6.84 7.38 5.03
CA ASN A 18 5.57 8.03 5.39
C ASN A 18 4.90 7.46 6.65
N LEU A 19 5.40 6.36 7.22
CA LEU A 19 4.87 5.73 8.43
C LEU A 19 5.77 5.91 9.66
N GLU A 20 6.96 6.51 9.51
CA GLU A 20 7.93 6.69 10.60
C GLU A 20 7.37 7.58 11.72
N GLY A 21 7.58 7.19 12.98
CA GLY A 21 7.17 8.00 14.14
C GLY A 21 5.68 8.00 14.44
N LEU A 22 4.86 7.23 13.72
CA LEU A 22 3.43 7.07 14.05
C LEU A 22 3.26 6.24 15.33
N SER A 23 2.39 6.71 16.21
CA SER A 23 1.87 5.93 17.33
C SER A 23 0.72 5.01 16.88
N GLU A 24 0.37 4.02 17.70
CA GLU A 24 -0.81 3.17 17.48
C GLU A 24 -2.09 4.02 17.36
N ASP A 25 -2.24 5.01 18.26
CA ASP A 25 -3.40 5.91 18.29
C ASP A 25 -3.49 6.76 17.02
N ASP A 26 -2.37 7.37 16.60
CA ASP A 26 -2.32 8.17 15.36
C ASP A 26 -2.59 7.31 14.12
N ALA A 27 -1.99 6.12 14.06
CA ALA A 27 -2.13 5.26 12.90
C ALA A 27 -3.56 4.73 12.74
N ARG A 28 -4.31 4.62 13.84
CA ARG A 28 -5.70 4.12 13.86
C ARG A 28 -6.75 5.23 13.94
N ALA A 29 -6.32 6.49 14.07
CA ALA A 29 -7.21 7.63 14.05
C ALA A 29 -8.01 7.72 12.73
N ARG A 30 -9.26 8.17 12.84
CA ARG A 30 -10.13 8.42 11.68
C ARG A 30 -10.52 9.88 11.63
N MET A 31 -10.51 10.43 10.41
CA MET A 31 -10.85 11.84 10.17
C MET A 31 -12.27 11.96 9.63
N ASN A 32 -12.99 12.99 10.05
CA ASN A 32 -14.32 13.29 9.50
C ASN A 32 -14.19 13.80 8.06
N LYS A 33 -14.95 13.20 7.14
CA LYS A 33 -15.17 13.68 5.78
C LYS A 33 -16.25 14.76 5.79
N ALA A 34 -16.15 15.71 4.86
CA ALA A 34 -17.14 16.78 4.71
C ALA A 34 -18.59 16.27 4.54
N GLY A 35 -18.78 15.07 3.97
CA GLY A 35 -20.09 14.44 3.76
C GLY A 35 -20.66 13.64 4.94
N GLY A 36 -20.06 13.72 6.13
CA GLY A 36 -20.59 13.05 7.34
C GLY A 36 -20.21 11.57 7.51
N GLY A 37 -19.14 11.12 6.85
CA GLY A 37 -18.52 9.81 7.10
C GLY A 37 -17.07 9.95 7.54
N GLU A 38 -16.33 8.85 7.64
CA GLU A 38 -14.94 8.88 8.08
C GLU A 38 -13.97 8.49 6.95
N MET A 39 -12.78 9.11 6.95
CA MET A 39 -11.64 8.65 6.16
C MET A 39 -11.14 7.31 6.69
N ASN A 40 -10.39 6.61 5.85
CA ASN A 40 -9.66 5.42 6.28
C ASN A 40 -8.57 5.85 7.27
N ALA A 41 -8.35 5.03 8.29
CA ALA A 41 -7.19 5.17 9.14
C ALA A 41 -5.90 4.85 8.36
N ILE A 42 -4.75 5.29 8.85
CA ILE A 42 -3.47 4.99 8.20
C ILE A 42 -3.22 3.47 8.17
N THR A 43 -3.58 2.73 9.23
CA THR A 43 -3.45 1.25 9.23
C THR A 43 -4.36 0.57 8.19
N TRP A 44 -5.52 1.16 7.87
CA TRP A 44 -6.33 0.72 6.73
C TRP A 44 -5.63 0.96 5.40
N ALA A 45 -5.03 2.14 5.20
CA ALA A 45 -4.25 2.42 3.99
C ALA A 45 -3.05 1.47 3.84
N MET A 46 -2.34 1.18 4.93
CA MET A 46 -1.25 0.20 4.95
C MET A 46 -1.71 -1.19 4.50
N ALA A 47 -2.80 -1.69 5.08
CA ALA A 47 -3.35 -2.98 4.72
C ALA A 47 -3.84 -3.00 3.26
N HIS A 48 -4.51 -1.93 2.83
CA HIS A 48 -4.95 -1.75 1.44
C HIS A 48 -3.78 -1.83 0.46
N ILE A 49 -2.68 -1.12 0.74
CA ILE A 49 -1.45 -1.19 -0.07
C ILE A 49 -0.84 -2.59 -0.06
N ALA A 50 -0.73 -3.24 1.09
CA ALA A 50 -0.24 -4.62 1.15
C ALA A 50 -1.04 -5.55 0.23
N GLY A 51 -2.38 -5.44 0.24
CA GLY A 51 -3.25 -6.22 -0.65
C GLY A 51 -3.02 -5.97 -2.14
N HIS A 52 -2.72 -4.72 -2.54
CA HIS A 52 -2.39 -4.40 -3.93
C HIS A 52 -1.10 -5.09 -4.41
N TRP A 53 -0.09 -5.18 -3.55
CA TRP A 53 1.18 -5.83 -3.85
C TRP A 53 1.14 -7.35 -3.72
N LEU A 54 0.32 -7.86 -2.81
CA LEU A 54 0.18 -9.30 -2.59
C LEU A 54 -0.76 -9.97 -3.58
N SER A 55 -1.82 -9.27 -4.04
CA SER A 55 -2.90 -9.71 -4.95
C SER A 55 -2.96 -11.22 -5.27
N ARG A 56 -3.09 -12.01 -4.19
CA ARG A 56 -3.35 -13.44 -4.17
C ARG A 56 -4.60 -13.65 -3.31
N PRO A 57 -5.74 -14.08 -3.89
CA PRO A 57 -6.99 -14.19 -3.16
C PRO A 57 -6.94 -15.20 -2.00
N GLU A 58 -6.05 -16.19 -2.05
CA GLU A 58 -5.97 -17.27 -1.05
C GLU A 58 -5.36 -16.87 0.30
N ARG A 59 -4.70 -15.72 0.40
CA ARG A 59 -4.03 -15.26 1.65
C ARG A 59 -4.85 -14.23 2.43
N LEU A 60 -6.05 -13.93 1.94
CA LEU A 60 -6.83 -12.75 2.29
C LEU A 60 -8.21 -13.09 2.88
N GLU A 61 -8.39 -14.32 3.39
CA GLU A 61 -9.70 -14.83 3.80
C GLU A 61 -10.38 -14.04 4.94
N ASN A 62 -9.69 -13.13 5.62
CA ASN A 62 -10.22 -12.39 6.78
C ASN A 62 -10.14 -10.86 6.68
N PHE A 63 -9.78 -10.29 5.52
CA PHE A 63 -9.69 -8.83 5.38
C PHE A 63 -10.26 -8.37 4.04
N ASP A 64 -11.35 -7.62 4.08
CA ASP A 64 -11.89 -6.98 2.88
C ASP A 64 -11.04 -5.74 2.55
N PHE A 65 -10.05 -5.90 1.68
CA PHE A 65 -9.24 -4.78 1.18
C PHE A 65 -10.07 -3.73 0.42
N ARG A 66 -11.33 -4.01 0.09
CA ARG A 66 -12.23 -3.14 -0.67
C ARG A 66 -13.13 -2.30 0.22
N SER A 67 -13.25 -2.65 1.50
CA SER A 67 -14.11 -1.93 2.45
C SER A 67 -13.42 -1.86 3.82
N ALA A 68 -13.28 -0.65 4.35
CA ALA A 68 -12.86 -0.46 5.73
C ALA A 68 -13.93 -1.08 6.67
N ASP A 69 -13.64 -2.28 7.19
CA ASP A 69 -14.35 -2.92 8.30
C ASP A 69 -14.31 -1.97 9.54
N PRO A 70 -15.25 -2.02 10.51
CA PRO A 70 -15.48 -0.87 11.37
C PRO A 70 -14.29 -0.56 12.28
N ALA A 71 -13.40 -1.53 12.54
CA ALA A 71 -12.20 -1.33 13.34
C ALA A 71 -10.93 -1.35 12.46
N PRO A 72 -10.11 -0.27 12.48
CA PRO A 72 -8.78 -0.32 11.87
C PRO A 72 -7.91 -1.43 12.46
N PRO A 73 -7.13 -2.15 11.62
CA PRO A 73 -6.17 -3.13 12.11
C PRO A 73 -5.14 -2.47 13.02
N THR A 74 -4.49 -3.27 13.87
CA THR A 74 -3.39 -2.76 14.71
C THR A 74 -2.24 -2.29 13.82
N LEU A 75 -1.41 -1.37 14.31
CA LEU A 75 -0.23 -0.93 13.56
C LEU A 75 0.73 -2.09 13.33
N ALA A 76 0.83 -3.02 14.28
CA ALA A 76 1.65 -4.21 14.18
C ALA A 76 1.19 -5.15 13.06
N ASP A 77 -0.10 -5.45 12.99
CA ASP A 77 -0.65 -6.33 11.93
C ASP A 77 -0.51 -5.69 10.55
N ALA A 78 -0.86 -4.41 10.44
CA ALA A 78 -0.74 -3.66 9.20
C ALA A 78 0.71 -3.58 8.72
N ARG A 79 1.67 -3.44 9.65
CA ARG A 79 3.11 -3.49 9.35
C ARG A 79 3.52 -4.85 8.82
N ALA A 80 3.11 -5.92 9.49
CA ALA A 80 3.45 -7.29 9.09
C ALA A 80 2.98 -7.60 7.66
N TRP A 81 1.77 -7.17 7.28
CA TRP A 81 1.27 -7.35 5.92
C TRP A 81 2.05 -6.55 4.88
N LEU A 82 2.44 -5.31 5.21
CA LEU A 82 3.25 -4.48 4.33
C LEU A 82 4.66 -5.05 4.14
N ASP A 83 5.26 -5.58 5.21
CA ASP A 83 6.58 -6.25 5.16
C ASP A 83 6.51 -7.54 4.33
N GLU A 84 5.43 -8.32 4.47
CA GLU A 84 5.17 -9.48 3.62
C GLU A 84 5.06 -9.09 2.15
N ALA A 85 4.30 -8.02 1.85
CA ALA A 85 4.15 -7.48 0.50
C ALA A 85 5.48 -7.04 -0.12
N ALA A 86 6.32 -6.36 0.66
CA ALA A 86 7.65 -5.95 0.24
C ALA A 86 8.56 -7.18 -0.02
N ALA A 87 8.59 -8.14 0.89
CA ALA A 87 9.38 -9.37 0.75
C ALA A 87 8.92 -10.22 -0.44
N PHE A 88 7.61 -10.34 -0.66
CA PHE A 88 7.04 -11.02 -1.82
C PHE A 88 7.51 -10.35 -3.12
N THR A 89 7.31 -9.03 -3.23
CA THR A 89 7.71 -8.25 -4.41
C THR A 89 9.20 -8.40 -4.72
N GLU A 90 10.04 -8.31 -3.68
CA GLU A 90 11.49 -8.49 -3.78
C GLU A 90 11.90 -9.90 -4.25
N GLY A 91 11.14 -10.93 -3.88
CA GLY A 91 11.44 -12.31 -4.24
C GLY A 91 11.20 -12.65 -5.71
N TRP A 92 10.18 -12.07 -6.36
CA TRP A 92 9.78 -12.45 -7.72
C TRP A 92 10.11 -11.40 -8.79
N LEU A 93 9.93 -10.12 -8.49
CA LEU A 93 10.00 -9.04 -9.49
C LEU A 93 11.40 -8.87 -10.13
N PRO A 94 12.54 -9.06 -9.43
CA PRO A 94 13.86 -9.00 -10.06
C PRO A 94 14.09 -10.04 -11.16
N ASN A 95 13.35 -11.15 -11.10
CA ASN A 95 13.47 -12.27 -12.04
C ASN A 95 12.36 -12.26 -13.11
N ALA A 96 11.47 -11.25 -13.09
CA ALA A 96 10.36 -11.17 -14.03
C ALA A 96 10.85 -10.73 -15.42
N ASP A 97 10.70 -11.62 -16.40
CA ASP A 97 10.98 -11.31 -17.79
C ASP A 97 9.78 -10.63 -18.50
N PRO A 98 9.96 -10.09 -19.71
CA PRO A 98 8.88 -9.44 -20.44
C PRO A 98 7.68 -10.34 -20.76
N GLU A 99 7.87 -11.66 -20.87
CA GLU A 99 6.78 -12.62 -21.13
C GLU A 99 5.89 -12.74 -19.89
N LEU A 100 6.50 -12.92 -18.72
CA LEU A 100 5.79 -12.95 -17.45
C LEU A 100 5.05 -11.62 -17.20
N LEU A 101 5.71 -10.49 -17.38
CA LEU A 101 5.09 -9.17 -17.21
C LEU A 101 3.97 -8.92 -18.24
N GLY A 102 4.05 -9.52 -19.42
CA GLY A 102 3.01 -9.46 -20.45
C GLY A 102 1.82 -10.41 -20.23
N SER A 103 2.00 -11.44 -19.40
CA SER A 103 0.97 -12.44 -19.12
C SER A 103 -0.24 -11.85 -18.39
N LYS A 104 -1.43 -12.40 -18.68
CA LYS A 104 -2.74 -11.90 -18.20
C LYS A 104 -3.49 -13.00 -17.45
N PRO A 105 -3.15 -13.28 -16.18
CA PRO A 105 -3.84 -14.30 -15.43
C PRO A 105 -5.27 -13.88 -15.09
N ASP A 106 -6.18 -14.85 -14.99
CA ASP A 106 -7.62 -14.60 -14.78
C ASP A 106 -7.92 -13.78 -13.51
N PHE A 107 -7.12 -13.95 -12.45
CA PHE A 107 -7.31 -13.21 -11.19
C PHE A 107 -7.05 -11.71 -11.30
N LEU A 108 -6.38 -11.25 -12.36
CA LEU A 108 -6.19 -9.83 -12.67
C LEU A 108 -7.28 -9.27 -13.61
N GLY A 109 -8.32 -10.05 -13.93
CA GLY A 109 -9.46 -9.55 -14.72
C GLY A 109 -9.07 -9.09 -16.13
N GLY A 110 -8.07 -9.72 -16.74
CA GLY A 110 -7.56 -9.40 -18.09
C GLY A 110 -6.48 -8.31 -18.14
N GLU A 111 -6.08 -7.76 -16.98
CA GLU A 111 -4.88 -6.94 -16.83
C GLU A 111 -3.62 -7.83 -16.89
N SER A 112 -2.52 -7.30 -17.46
CA SER A 112 -1.24 -8.02 -17.42
C SER A 112 -0.52 -7.82 -16.09
N ILE A 113 0.36 -8.75 -15.71
CA ILE A 113 1.16 -8.63 -14.48
C ILE A 113 1.89 -7.28 -14.42
N GLY A 114 2.50 -6.84 -15.52
CA GLY A 114 3.20 -5.56 -15.61
C GLY A 114 2.29 -4.35 -15.34
N THR A 115 1.06 -4.36 -15.86
CA THR A 115 0.09 -3.30 -15.56
C THR A 115 -0.36 -3.36 -14.10
N GLY A 116 -0.50 -4.56 -13.53
CA GLY A 116 -0.76 -4.75 -12.10
C GLY A 116 0.33 -4.14 -11.21
N VAL A 117 1.60 -4.33 -11.56
CA VAL A 117 2.75 -3.70 -10.86
C VAL A 117 2.70 -2.17 -10.98
N MET A 118 2.41 -1.63 -12.18
CA MET A 118 2.27 -0.18 -12.37
C MET A 118 1.11 0.37 -11.53
N ARG A 119 -0.03 -0.32 -11.52
CA ARG A 119 -1.19 0.05 -10.71
C ARG A 119 -0.85 0.04 -9.22
N ALA A 120 -0.22 -1.02 -8.71
CA ALA A 120 0.21 -1.08 -7.31
C ALA A 120 1.18 0.06 -6.95
N THR A 121 2.12 0.37 -7.85
CA THR A 121 3.08 1.47 -7.69
C THR A 121 2.37 2.83 -7.61
N LEU A 122 1.55 3.17 -8.60
CA LEU A 122 0.85 4.46 -8.66
C LEU A 122 -0.15 4.61 -7.51
N HIS A 123 -0.81 3.52 -7.14
CA HIS A 123 -1.76 3.49 -6.03
C HIS A 123 -1.06 3.69 -4.68
N THR A 124 0.15 3.15 -4.52
CA THR A 124 0.99 3.40 -3.34
C THR A 124 1.36 4.88 -3.23
N TRP A 125 1.74 5.53 -4.35
CA TRP A 125 2.02 6.97 -4.36
C TRP A 125 0.81 7.83 -3.98
N PHE A 126 -0.38 7.46 -4.47
CA PHE A 126 -1.61 8.14 -4.09
C PHE A 126 -1.79 8.12 -2.56
N HIS A 127 -1.63 6.95 -1.94
CA HIS A 127 -1.77 6.82 -0.50
C HIS A 127 -0.59 7.41 0.30
N CYS A 128 0.61 7.56 -0.26
CA CYS A 128 1.66 8.38 0.37
C CYS A 128 1.17 9.81 0.60
N GLY A 129 0.54 10.43 -0.41
CA GLY A 129 0.00 11.78 -0.30
C GLY A 129 -1.13 11.88 0.72
N GLU A 130 -2.06 10.91 0.71
CA GLU A 130 -3.16 10.85 1.69
C GLU A 130 -2.64 10.70 3.13
N ILE A 131 -1.69 9.78 3.35
CA ILE A 131 -1.09 9.56 4.68
C ILE A 131 -0.36 10.82 5.15
N ASN A 132 0.44 11.47 4.30
CA ASN A 132 1.13 12.69 4.66
C ASN A 132 0.14 13.81 5.06
N ALA A 133 -0.98 13.95 4.35
CA ALA A 133 -2.04 14.90 4.73
C ALA A 133 -2.68 14.54 6.09
N VAL A 134 -3.04 13.27 6.31
CA VAL A 134 -3.61 12.81 7.60
C VAL A 134 -2.63 13.03 8.74
N ARG A 135 -1.34 12.76 8.53
CA ARG A 135 -0.26 13.01 9.49
C ARG A 135 -0.19 14.47 9.92
N GLN A 136 -0.25 15.38 8.95
CA GLN A 136 -0.24 16.83 9.24
C GLN A 136 -1.46 17.25 10.05
N LEU A 137 -2.64 16.68 9.77
CA LEU A 137 -3.86 16.91 10.56
C LEU A 137 -3.74 16.37 11.99
N LEU A 138 -2.95 15.32 12.21
CA LEU A 138 -2.61 14.77 13.52
C LEU A 138 -1.48 15.52 14.23
N GLY A 139 -0.93 16.58 13.62
CA GLY A 139 0.13 17.41 14.21
C GLY A 139 1.56 16.92 13.95
N HIS A 140 1.75 15.93 13.08
CA HIS A 140 3.08 15.51 12.64
C HIS A 140 3.64 16.49 11.59
N PRO A 141 4.97 16.69 11.52
CA PRO A 141 5.58 17.46 10.44
C PRO A 141 5.37 16.79 9.08
N GLU A 142 5.40 17.59 8.02
CA GLU A 142 5.42 17.09 6.65
C GLU A 142 6.64 16.19 6.42
N ILE A 143 6.41 15.06 5.76
CA ILE A 143 7.47 14.22 5.22
C ILE A 143 7.76 14.70 3.79
N ALA A 144 8.77 15.56 3.65
CA ALA A 144 9.14 16.13 2.36
C ALA A 144 9.57 15.03 1.39
N PHE A 145 9.07 15.07 0.14
CA PHE A 145 9.50 14.15 -0.92
C PHE A 145 10.99 14.35 -1.24
N LEU A 146 11.76 13.27 -1.19
CA LEU A 146 13.18 13.30 -1.58
C LEU A 146 13.25 12.90 -3.06
N GLY A 147 13.45 13.89 -3.92
CA GLY A 147 13.64 13.72 -5.37
C GLY A 147 15.10 13.61 -5.79
#